data_AF-A0A328D6N1-F1
#
_entry.id   AF-A0A328D6N1-F1
#
_cell.length_a   1.000
_cell.length_b   1.000
_cell.length_c   1.000
_cell.angle_alpha   90.00
_cell.angle_beta   90.00
_cell.angle_gamma   90.00
#
_symmetry.space_group_name_H-M   'P 1'
#
loop_
_entity.id
_entity.type
_entity.pdbx_description
1 polymer ?
#
loop_
_entity_poly.entity_id
_entity_poly.type
_entity_poly.pdbx_seq_one_letter_code
_entity_poly.pdbx_strand_id
1 'polypeptide(L)'
;MARFGRQANVVVVVVVVTCSDVICLCHRSGSNITNAGLTGQLGGLFPPLANLSHLELLDLQGNNLCGEIPPELFDLPLLTELSLDNNQLTGIIPENVGQAPELATLSLKNNRLSGTIPESITNISGLFKLDLSQNKLTGPIPKSNWGGFLAHL
;
A
#
# COMPACT_ATOMS: atom_id res chain seq x y z
N MET A 1 -7.59 30.27 -5.61
CA MET A 1 -6.33 30.37 -6.38
C MET A 1 -5.20 29.83 -5.51
N ALA A 2 -4.97 28.51 -5.54
CA ALA A 2 -3.84 27.90 -4.84
C ALA A 2 -2.63 27.94 -5.76
N ARG A 3 -1.54 28.55 -5.27
CA ARG A 3 -0.29 28.77 -6.00
C ARG A 3 0.53 27.48 -5.94
N PHE A 4 0.85 26.90 -7.09
CA PHE A 4 1.81 25.81 -7.20
C PHE A 4 3.23 26.34 -6.98
N GLY A 5 3.84 25.93 -5.87
CA GLY A 5 5.27 26.08 -5.61
C GLY A 5 6.04 24.97 -6.34
N ARG A 6 7.01 25.40 -7.15
CA ARG A 6 7.85 24.59 -8.02
C ARG A 6 8.88 23.79 -7.20
N GLN A 7 8.72 22.47 -7.08
CA GLN A 7 9.84 21.55 -6.87
C GLN A 7 9.70 20.28 -7.72
N ALA A 8 10.78 20.03 -8.46
CA ALA A 8 11.23 18.88 -9.24
C ALA A 8 10.31 17.68 -9.47
N ASN A 9 10.11 17.37 -10.77
CA ASN A 9 9.82 16.04 -11.33
C ASN A 9 8.53 15.34 -10.88
N VAL A 10 7.41 16.03 -11.06
CA VAL A 10 6.06 15.45 -11.03
C VAL A 10 5.71 15.00 -12.46
N VAL A 11 5.87 13.71 -12.78
CA VAL A 11 5.35 13.13 -14.04
C VAL A 11 4.66 11.79 -13.75
N VAL A 12 3.34 11.91 -13.67
CA VAL A 12 2.28 11.03 -14.20
C VAL A 12 2.36 9.53 -13.87
N VAL A 13 1.55 9.23 -12.87
CA VAL A 13 0.81 8.01 -12.59
C VAL A 13 0.12 7.45 -13.82
N VAL A 14 0.33 6.17 -14.10
CA VAL A 14 -0.51 5.41 -15.02
C VAL A 14 -1.60 4.75 -14.18
N VAL A 15 -2.75 5.41 -14.04
CA VAL A 15 -4.03 4.74 -13.76
C VAL A 15 -4.87 4.93 -15.01
N VAL A 16 -4.86 3.93 -15.89
CA VAL A 16 -5.77 3.90 -17.03
C VAL A 16 -7.04 3.19 -16.57
N VAL A 17 -8.03 3.97 -16.16
CA VAL A 17 -9.43 3.56 -16.29
C VAL A 17 -10.00 4.33 -17.50
N THR A 18 -9.60 3.91 -18.70
CA THR A 18 -10.39 3.95 -19.96
C THR A 18 -9.62 3.19 -21.04
N CYS A 19 -10.32 2.31 -21.74
CA CYS A 19 -9.81 1.24 -22.62
C CYS A 19 -9.06 1.71 -23.88
N SER A 20 -7.90 2.37 -23.77
CA SER A 20 -6.85 2.49 -24.81
C SER A 20 -5.59 3.13 -24.23
N ASP A 21 -4.43 2.51 -24.49
CA ASP A 21 -3.06 3.00 -24.27
C ASP A 21 -2.43 2.85 -22.87
N VAL A 22 -1.47 1.91 -22.79
CA VAL A 22 -0.67 1.49 -21.62
C VAL A 22 0.72 2.10 -21.68
N ILE A 23 1.23 2.69 -20.58
CA ILE A 23 2.68 3.01 -20.41
C ILE A 23 3.15 2.62 -19.00
N CYS A 24 4.40 2.18 -18.89
CA CYS A 24 4.96 1.33 -17.83
C CYS A 24 5.65 2.08 -16.66
N LEU A 25 5.49 1.60 -15.43
CA LEU A 25 6.13 2.10 -14.18
C LEU A 25 7.47 1.42 -13.82
N CYS A 26 8.05 0.63 -14.72
CA CYS A 26 9.03 -0.42 -14.37
C CYS A 26 10.42 0.05 -13.89
N HIS A 27 10.65 1.36 -13.70
CA HIS A 27 12.02 1.89 -13.59
C HIS A 27 12.22 2.99 -12.51
N ARG A 28 11.31 3.14 -11.55
CA ARG A 28 11.47 4.14 -10.46
C ARG A 28 11.38 3.52 -9.07
N SER A 29 12.21 4.06 -8.17
CA SER A 29 12.27 3.69 -6.75
C SER A 29 11.11 4.21 -5.91
N GLY A 30 10.35 5.22 -6.33
CA GLY A 30 9.22 5.72 -5.54
C GLY A 30 8.10 6.33 -6.37
N SER A 31 6.85 6.13 -5.92
CA SER A 31 5.63 6.69 -6.49
C SER A 31 4.74 7.28 -5.39
N ASN A 32 4.48 8.58 -5.44
CA ASN A 32 3.58 9.28 -4.51
C ASN A 32 2.41 9.90 -5.29
N ILE A 33 1.19 9.46 -4.97
CA ILE A 33 -0.03 9.74 -5.72
C ILE A 33 -1.18 9.93 -4.73
N THR A 34 -1.19 11.10 -4.12
CA THR A 34 -2.13 11.38 -3.02
C THR A 34 -3.20 12.34 -3.46
N ASN A 35 -4.43 12.12 -3.00
CA ASN A 35 -5.58 12.99 -3.27
C ASN A 35 -5.84 13.27 -4.76
N ALA A 36 -5.50 12.33 -5.64
CA ALA A 36 -5.65 12.46 -7.08
C ALA A 36 -7.05 12.04 -7.57
N GLY A 37 -7.92 11.57 -6.66
CA GLY A 37 -9.27 11.12 -7.00
C GLY A 37 -9.27 9.79 -7.76
N LEU A 38 -8.21 8.98 -7.65
CA LEU A 38 -8.13 7.69 -8.31
C LEU A 38 -9.28 6.78 -7.88
N THR A 39 -9.84 6.05 -8.83
CA THR A 39 -10.93 5.08 -8.60
C THR A 39 -10.56 3.75 -9.25
N GLY A 40 -11.23 2.67 -8.84
CA GLY A 40 -11.02 1.33 -9.39
C GLY A 40 -10.45 0.36 -8.36
N GLN A 41 -10.32 -0.90 -8.78
CA GLN A 41 -9.79 -1.97 -7.94
C GLN A 41 -8.27 -1.87 -7.83
N LEU A 42 -7.73 -1.89 -6.61
CA LEU A 42 -6.28 -1.81 -6.37
C LEU A 42 -5.50 -2.91 -7.12
N GLY A 43 -5.99 -4.15 -7.11
CA GLY A 43 -5.39 -5.25 -7.89
C GLY A 43 -5.45 -5.06 -9.42
N GLY A 44 -6.39 -4.25 -9.91
CA GLY A 44 -6.50 -3.89 -11.33
C GLY A 44 -5.65 -2.70 -11.75
N LEU A 45 -5.00 -2.00 -10.80
CA LEU A 45 -4.18 -0.81 -11.09
C LEU A 45 -2.78 -1.15 -11.61
N PHE A 46 -2.32 -2.38 -11.40
CA PHE A 46 -0.96 -2.77 -11.75
C PHE A 46 -1.00 -3.85 -12.84
N PRO A 47 -0.23 -3.71 -13.96
CA PRO A 47 0.14 -4.86 -14.78
C PRO A 47 0.91 -5.88 -13.90
N PRO A 48 1.28 -7.09 -14.37
CA PRO A 48 1.91 -8.10 -13.50
C PRO A 48 2.95 -7.47 -12.58
N LEU A 49 2.67 -7.48 -11.26
CA LEU A 49 3.44 -6.75 -10.23
C LEU A 49 4.93 -7.14 -10.26
N ALA A 50 5.25 -8.28 -10.89
CA ALA A 50 6.57 -8.72 -11.34
C ALA A 50 7.42 -7.64 -12.06
N ASN A 51 6.81 -6.62 -12.67
CA ASN A 51 7.55 -5.58 -13.39
C ASN A 51 7.87 -4.33 -12.55
N LEU A 52 7.52 -4.32 -11.26
CA LEU A 52 7.81 -3.24 -10.30
C LEU A 52 8.98 -3.60 -9.37
N SER A 53 9.94 -4.39 -9.84
CA SER A 53 11.06 -4.91 -9.03
C SER A 53 11.93 -3.85 -8.37
N HIS A 54 11.84 -2.59 -8.82
CA HIS A 54 12.59 -1.47 -8.28
C HIS A 54 11.77 -0.56 -7.36
N LEU A 55 10.49 -0.84 -7.12
CA LEU A 55 9.62 0.04 -6.34
C LEU A 55 9.95 -0.08 -4.84
N GLU A 56 10.37 1.03 -4.23
CA GLU A 56 10.68 1.14 -2.81
C GLU A 56 9.57 1.85 -2.02
N LEU A 57 8.90 2.82 -2.63
CA LEU A 57 7.83 3.59 -1.98
C LEU A 57 6.58 3.63 -2.86
N LEU A 58 5.44 3.26 -2.27
CA LEU A 58 4.12 3.40 -2.88
C LEU A 58 3.17 4.13 -1.93
N ASP A 59 2.89 5.40 -2.23
CA ASP A 59 1.92 6.20 -1.48
C ASP A 59 0.71 6.53 -2.37
N LEU A 60 -0.44 5.93 -2.05
CA LEU A 60 -1.72 6.13 -2.71
C LEU A 60 -2.79 6.69 -1.75
N GLN A 61 -2.38 7.36 -0.66
CA GLN A 61 -3.33 7.81 0.34
C GLN A 61 -4.34 8.84 -0.20
N GLY A 62 -5.54 8.83 0.37
CA GLY A 62 -6.58 9.83 0.10
C GLY A 62 -7.19 9.73 -1.29
N ASN A 63 -7.27 8.51 -1.85
CA ASN A 63 -7.96 8.23 -3.10
C ASN A 63 -9.29 7.50 -2.85
N ASN A 64 -9.99 7.12 -3.92
CA ASN A 64 -11.24 6.37 -3.89
C ASN A 64 -11.05 4.93 -4.36
N LEU A 65 -9.88 4.33 -4.06
CA LEU A 65 -9.57 2.96 -4.45
C LEU A 65 -10.43 1.96 -3.69
N CYS A 66 -10.87 0.90 -4.36
CA CYS A 66 -11.73 -0.13 -3.79
C CYS A 66 -11.22 -1.54 -4.11
N GLY A 67 -11.97 -2.57 -3.72
CA GLY A 67 -11.55 -3.96 -3.87
C GLY A 67 -10.59 -4.41 -2.77
N GLU A 68 -9.93 -5.53 -2.99
CA GLU A 68 -9.02 -6.15 -2.02
C GLU A 68 -7.57 -5.69 -2.23
N ILE A 69 -6.74 -5.88 -1.20
CA ILE A 69 -5.30 -5.69 -1.31
C ILE A 69 -4.74 -6.89 -2.10
N PRO A 70 -4.14 -6.68 -3.29
CA PRO A 70 -3.54 -7.76 -4.04
C PRO A 70 -2.34 -8.33 -3.25
N PRO A 71 -2.30 -9.65 -2.99
CA PRO A 71 -1.21 -10.30 -2.28
C PRO A 71 0.17 -9.97 -2.87
N GLU A 72 0.26 -9.86 -4.19
CA GLU A 72 1.51 -9.70 -4.92
C GLU A 72 2.22 -8.36 -4.63
N LEU A 73 1.56 -7.38 -3.97
CA LEU A 73 2.23 -6.17 -3.47
C LEU A 73 3.29 -6.50 -2.41
N PHE A 74 3.08 -7.58 -1.65
CA PHE A 74 4.00 -8.01 -0.61
C PHE A 74 5.12 -8.90 -1.15
N ASP A 75 5.09 -9.24 -2.44
CA ASP A 75 6.16 -9.97 -3.13
C ASP A 75 7.20 -9.00 -3.74
N LEU A 76 6.99 -7.69 -3.63
CA LEU A 76 7.90 -6.67 -4.16
C LEU A 76 9.20 -6.62 -3.35
N PRO A 77 10.37 -6.93 -3.95
CA PRO A 77 11.59 -7.22 -3.21
C PRO A 77 12.23 -5.99 -2.55
N LEU A 78 11.90 -4.80 -3.03
CA LEU A 78 12.49 -3.54 -2.56
C LEU A 78 11.49 -2.62 -1.86
N LEU A 79 10.22 -3.02 -1.71
CA LEU A 79 9.19 -2.16 -1.14
C LEU A 79 9.44 -1.93 0.36
N THR A 80 9.73 -0.69 0.72
CA THR A 80 10.01 -0.22 2.08
C THR A 80 8.84 0.51 2.71
N GLU A 81 8.04 1.22 1.92
CA GLU A 81 6.89 2.00 2.39
C GLU A 81 5.66 1.77 1.52
N LEU A 82 4.57 1.35 2.17
CA LEU A 82 3.25 1.21 1.56
C LEU A 82 2.22 2.03 2.36
N SER A 83 1.67 3.06 1.73
CA SER A 83 0.59 3.88 2.28
C SER A 83 -0.66 3.80 1.39
N LEU A 84 -1.73 3.23 1.94
CA LEU A 84 -3.03 3.09 1.30
C LEU A 84 -4.13 3.78 2.12
N ASP A 85 -3.75 4.72 2.99
CA ASP A 85 -4.64 5.37 3.93
C ASP A 85 -5.80 6.09 3.25
N ASN A 86 -6.94 6.18 3.93
CA ASN A 86 -8.11 6.95 3.47
C ASN A 86 -8.57 6.53 2.06
N ASN A 87 -8.80 5.23 1.88
CA ASN A 87 -9.38 4.65 0.66
C ASN A 87 -10.68 3.88 1.02
N GLN A 88 -11.20 3.09 0.08
CA GLN A 88 -12.40 2.26 0.25
C GLN A 88 -12.07 0.76 0.12
N LEU A 89 -10.85 0.37 0.50
CA LEU A 89 -10.38 -1.03 0.40
C LEU A 89 -11.19 -1.94 1.33
N THR A 90 -11.45 -3.15 0.86
CA THR A 90 -12.28 -4.19 1.48
C THR A 90 -11.52 -5.52 1.53
N GLY A 91 -12.13 -6.58 2.08
CA GLY A 91 -11.49 -7.89 2.18
C GLY A 91 -10.63 -8.02 3.42
N ILE A 92 -9.59 -8.86 3.34
CA ILE A 92 -8.65 -9.15 4.43
C ILE A 92 -7.26 -8.57 4.14
N ILE A 93 -6.40 -8.49 5.15
CA ILE A 93 -4.97 -8.31 4.94
C ILE A 93 -4.41 -9.68 4.48
N PRO A 94 -3.74 -9.77 3.32
CA PRO A 94 -3.19 -11.03 2.82
C PRO A 94 -2.18 -11.67 3.79
N GLU A 95 -2.22 -13.00 3.92
CA GLU A 95 -1.28 -13.76 4.76
C GLU A 95 0.18 -13.64 4.30
N ASN A 96 0.45 -13.31 3.03
CA ASN A 96 1.81 -13.10 2.54
C ASN A 96 2.36 -11.70 2.87
N VAL A 97 1.63 -10.85 3.63
CA VAL A 97 2.17 -9.58 4.14
C VAL A 97 3.51 -9.75 4.86
N GLY A 98 3.68 -10.89 5.55
CA GLY A 98 4.92 -11.27 6.22
C GLY A 98 6.12 -11.60 5.32
N GLN A 99 5.93 -11.66 4.00
CA GLN A 99 6.97 -12.00 3.03
C GLN A 99 7.69 -10.78 2.47
N ALA A 100 7.18 -9.57 2.72
CA ALA A 100 7.76 -8.32 2.23
C ALA A 100 9.10 -8.06 2.95
N PRO A 101 10.25 -8.28 2.28
CA PRO A 101 11.54 -8.43 2.97
C PRO A 101 12.08 -7.12 3.54
N GLU A 102 11.79 -6.00 2.86
CA GLU A 102 12.32 -4.67 3.18
C GLU A 102 11.26 -3.74 3.78
N LEU A 103 10.02 -4.22 3.99
CA LEU A 103 8.91 -3.37 4.40
C LEU A 103 9.13 -2.82 5.81
N ALA A 104 9.15 -1.50 5.92
CA ALA A 104 9.46 -0.79 7.15
C ALA A 104 8.25 0.03 7.65
N THR A 105 7.41 0.49 6.72
CA THR A 105 6.15 1.21 7.00
C THR A 105 4.98 0.58 6.24
N LEU A 106 3.94 0.20 6.99
CA LEU A 106 2.65 -0.21 6.44
C LEU A 106 1.53 0.64 7.05
N SER A 107 0.84 1.41 6.21
CA SER A 107 -0.29 2.25 6.61
C SER A 107 -1.52 1.89 5.77
N LEU A 108 -2.53 1.33 6.43
CA LEU A 108 -3.82 0.92 5.86
C LEU A 108 -4.99 1.64 6.53
N LYS A 109 -4.72 2.75 7.21
CA LYS A 109 -5.66 3.45 8.07
C LYS A 109 -6.90 3.93 7.29
N ASN A 110 -8.05 3.95 7.96
CA ASN A 110 -9.29 4.49 7.41
C ASN A 110 -9.68 3.83 6.08
N ASN A 111 -9.87 2.51 6.14
CA ASN A 111 -10.37 1.68 5.06
C ASN A 111 -11.55 0.84 5.59
N ARG A 112 -12.00 -0.15 4.81
CA ARG A 112 -13.09 -1.07 5.18
C ARG A 112 -12.59 -2.52 5.27
N LEU A 113 -11.31 -2.72 5.58
CA LEU A 113 -10.70 -4.04 5.75
C LEU A 113 -11.33 -4.76 6.93
N SER A 114 -11.43 -6.08 6.84
CA SER A 114 -12.13 -6.95 7.79
C SER A 114 -11.33 -8.24 8.03
N GLY A 115 -11.85 -9.12 8.89
CA GLY A 115 -11.13 -10.34 9.28
C GLY A 115 -10.12 -10.08 10.40
N THR A 116 -9.09 -10.92 10.49
CA THR A 116 -8.04 -10.83 11.51
C THR A 116 -6.77 -10.21 10.94
N ILE A 117 -5.90 -9.73 11.83
CA ILE A 117 -4.52 -9.37 11.45
C ILE A 117 -3.74 -10.69 11.28
N PRO A 118 -3.14 -10.96 10.11
CA PRO A 118 -2.34 -12.16 9.88
C PRO A 118 -1.20 -12.29 10.88
N GLU A 119 -0.93 -13.49 11.41
CA GLU A 119 0.23 -13.71 12.29
C GLU A 119 1.54 -13.47 11.56
N SER A 120 1.56 -13.71 10.25
CA SER A 120 2.71 -13.49 9.38
C SER A 120 3.23 -12.06 9.38
N ILE A 121 2.40 -11.06 9.71
CA ILE A 121 2.84 -9.67 9.81
C ILE A 121 4.03 -9.54 10.77
N THR A 122 4.09 -10.39 11.80
CA THR A 122 5.18 -10.43 12.79
C THR A 122 6.53 -10.88 12.22
N ASN A 123 6.54 -11.52 11.05
CA ASN A 123 7.76 -11.95 10.36
C ASN A 123 8.51 -10.80 9.69
N ILE A 124 7.89 -9.63 9.54
CA ILE A 124 8.51 -8.45 8.94
C ILE A 124 9.46 -7.83 9.97
N SER A 125 10.73 -8.25 9.95
CA SER A 125 11.73 -7.84 10.95
C SER A 125 12.05 -6.35 10.92
N GLY A 126 11.88 -5.70 9.77
CA GLY A 126 12.16 -4.27 9.57
C GLY A 126 10.98 -3.34 9.92
N LEU A 127 9.81 -3.88 10.24
CA LEU A 127 8.60 -3.09 10.42
C LEU A 127 8.69 -2.26 11.70
N PHE A 128 8.75 -0.94 11.57
CA PHE A 128 8.77 -0.02 12.71
C PHE A 128 7.50 0.83 12.81
N LYS A 129 6.72 0.93 11.71
CA LYS A 129 5.44 1.65 11.68
C LYS A 129 4.34 0.79 11.08
N LEU A 130 3.30 0.55 11.87
CA LEU A 130 2.07 -0.12 11.46
C LEU A 130 0.85 0.70 11.90
N ASP A 131 0.05 1.16 10.94
CA ASP A 131 -1.24 1.79 11.23
C ASP A 131 -2.35 1.04 10.49
N LEU A 132 -3.17 0.32 11.25
CA LEU A 132 -4.34 -0.40 10.76
C LEU A 132 -5.65 0.23 11.28
N SER A 133 -5.54 1.38 11.93
CA SER A 133 -6.66 2.01 12.63
C SER A 133 -7.81 2.39 11.70
N GLN A 134 -9.00 2.51 12.28
CA GLN A 134 -10.21 2.89 11.53
C GLN A 134 -10.53 1.88 10.39
N ASN A 135 -10.38 0.59 10.67
CA ASN A 135 -10.86 -0.51 9.84
C ASN A 135 -11.94 -1.33 10.59
N LYS A 136 -12.39 -2.45 10.01
CA LYS A 136 -13.31 -3.42 10.60
C LYS A 136 -12.58 -4.72 11.00
N LEU A 137 -11.30 -4.62 11.35
CA LEU A 137 -10.48 -5.75 11.79
C LEU A 137 -10.96 -6.25 13.16
N THR A 138 -10.86 -7.55 13.36
CA THR A 138 -11.34 -8.27 14.55
C THR A 138 -10.32 -9.31 15.00
N GLY A 139 -10.56 -9.96 16.13
CA GLY A 139 -9.65 -10.99 16.65
C GLY A 139 -8.47 -10.42 17.44
N PRO A 140 -7.57 -11.30 17.89
CA PRO A 140 -6.43 -10.88 18.71
C PRO A 140 -5.37 -10.18 17.87
N ILE A 141 -4.63 -9.29 18.52
CA ILE A 141 -3.39 -8.75 17.97
C ILE A 141 -2.36 -9.91 17.99
N PRO A 142 -1.70 -10.23 16.86
CA PRO A 142 -0.65 -11.24 16.83
C PRO A 142 0.41 -10.96 17.89
N LYS A 143 0.78 -11.99 18.66
CA LYS A 143 1.85 -11.86 19.66
C LYS A 143 3.18 -11.67 18.92
N SER A 144 3.75 -10.48 19.06
CA SER A 144 4.98 -10.10 18.39
C SER A 144 6.19 -10.12 19.33
N ASN A 145 7.38 -10.14 18.72
CA ASN A 145 8.67 -9.93 19.38
C ASN A 145 9.22 -8.52 19.10
N TRP A 146 8.36 -7.57 18.69
CA TRP A 146 8.78 -6.27 18.18
C TRP A 146 9.20 -5.34 19.32
N GLY A 147 10.49 -5.35 19.66
CA GLY A 147 11.08 -4.46 20.66
C GLY A 147 11.03 -2.98 20.21
N GLY A 148 10.10 -2.20 20.79
CA GLY A 148 9.97 -0.75 20.52
C GLY A 148 8.84 -0.34 19.56
N PHE A 149 7.94 -1.25 19.25
CA PHE A 149 6.88 -1.09 18.26
C PHE A 149 5.79 -0.07 18.61
N LEU A 150 5.40 0.75 17.64
CA LEU A 150 4.22 1.63 17.68
C LEU A 150 3.17 1.14 16.69
N ALA A 151 2.30 0.19 17.09
CA ALA A 151 1.06 -0.06 16.37
C ALA A 151 -0.02 0.92 16.78
N HIS A 152 -0.72 1.46 15.79
CA HIS A 152 -2.04 2.04 15.97
C HIS A 152 -3.07 1.13 15.28
N LEU A 153 -4.08 0.69 16.02
CA LEU A 153 -5.14 -0.22 15.57
C LEU A 153 -6.52 0.39 15.76
#